data_AF-B7RPG5-F1
#
_entry.id   AF-B7RPG5-F1
#
_cell.length_a   1.000
_cell.length_b   1.000
_cell.length_c   1.000
_cell.angle_alpha   90.00
_cell.angle_beta   90.00
_cell.angle_gamma   90.00
#
_symmetry.space_group_name_H-M   'P 1'
#
loop_
_entity.id
_entity.type
_entity.pdbx_description
1 polymer ?
#
loop_
_entity_poly.entity_id
_entity_poly.type
_entity_poly.pdbx_seq_one_letter_code
_entity_poly.pdbx_strand_id
1 'polypeptide(L)' 'MSITGPDGMIVANDVTLTKSQAQAFRAIGKKRRSKAWPAGEYLGDVTMVRGTQIISRQTTSLTIE' A
#
# COMPACT_ATOMS: atom_id res chain seq x y z
N MET A 1 -3.51 3.89 2.72
CA MET A 1 -2.45 2.85 2.60
C MET A 1 -1.15 3.49 2.14
N SER A 2 -0.01 2.95 2.53
CA SER A 2 1.30 3.52 2.21
C SER A 2 2.32 2.47 1.75
N ILE A 3 3.23 2.89 0.87
CA ILE A 3 4.44 2.16 0.50
C ILE A 3 5.63 3.09 0.77
N THR A 4 6.54 2.62 1.60
CA THR A 4 7.82 3.29 1.91
C THR A 4 8.94 2.46 1.32
N GLY A 5 9.86 3.09 0.60
CA GLY A 5 11.08 2.47 0.10
C GLY A 5 12.33 3.07 0.73
N PRO A 6 13.52 2.70 0.22
CA PRO A 6 14.79 3.10 0.80
C PRO A 6 15.01 4.62 0.76
N ASP A 7 14.46 5.31 -0.25
CA ASP A 7 14.55 6.76 -0.41
C ASP A 7 13.38 7.52 0.23
N GLY A 8 12.51 6.84 1.01
CA GLY A 8 11.37 7.44 1.70
C GLY A 8 10.01 7.01 1.15
N MET A 9 8.95 7.79 1.44
CA MET A 9 7.57 7.45 1.10
C MET A 9 7.31 7.55 -0.41
N ILE A 10 6.80 6.48 -1.03
CA ILE A 10 6.63 6.38 -2.49
C ILE A 10 5.18 6.58 -2.90
N VAL A 11 4.25 6.01 -2.14
CA VAL A 11 2.83 6.20 -2.35
C VAL A 11 2.12 6.27 -1.00
N ALA A 12 1.19 7.21 -0.87
CA ALA A 12 0.22 7.25 0.21
C ALA A 12 -1.15 7.61 -0.37
N ASN A 13 -2.05 6.64 -0.38
CA ASN A 13 -3.37 6.80 -0.99
C ASN A 13 -4.45 6.22 -0.08
N ASP A 14 -5.53 6.97 0.08
CA ASP A 14 -6.75 6.50 0.71
C ASP A 14 -7.80 6.23 -0.36
N VAL A 15 -8.46 5.08 -0.26
CA VAL A 15 -9.48 4.65 -1.22
C VAL A 15 -10.76 4.37 -0.47
N THR A 16 -11.80 5.13 -0.80
CA THR A 16 -13.14 4.89 -0.26
C THR A 16 -13.82 3.79 -1.07
N LEU A 17 -14.20 2.70 -0.41
CA LEU A 17 -15.01 1.65 -1.01
C LEU A 17 -16.50 2.01 -0.84
N THR A 18 -17.18 2.37 -1.94
CA THR A 18 -18.58 2.82 -1.93
C THR A 18 -19.61 1.69 -1.91
N LYS A 19 -19.17 0.44 -2.06
CA LYS A 19 -20.00 -0.77 -1.94
C LYS A 19 -19.46 -1.65 -0.82
N SER A 20 -20.33 -2.38 -0.13
CA SER A 20 -19.95 -3.39 0.86
C SER A 20 -19.26 -4.57 0.17
N GLN A 21 -17.97 -4.43 -0.11
CA GLN A 21 -17.12 -5.52 -0.56
C GLN A 21 -16.41 -6.05 0.69
N ALA A 22 -16.74 -7.28 1.11
CA ALA A 22 -16.11 -7.89 2.27
C ALA A 22 -14.61 -8.11 2.00
N GLN A 23 -13.75 -7.61 2.89
CA GLN A 23 -12.32 -7.90 2.97
C GLN A 23 -11.50 -7.70 1.67
N ALA A 24 -11.92 -6.78 0.80
CA ALA A 24 -11.17 -6.47 -0.42
C ALA A 24 -10.10 -5.40 -0.17
N PHE A 25 -8.82 -5.79 -0.10
CA PHE A 25 -7.72 -4.83 -0.25
C PHE A 25 -7.58 -4.46 -1.73
N ARG A 26 -7.44 -3.17 -2.03
CA ARG A 26 -7.11 -2.74 -3.39
C ARG A 26 -5.60 -2.69 -3.54
N ALA A 27 -5.09 -3.37 -4.55
CA ALA A 27 -3.73 -3.18 -4.99
C ALA A 27 -3.56 -1.73 -5.47
N ILE A 28 -2.59 -1.02 -4.92
CA ILE A 28 -2.03 0.18 -5.55
C ILE A 28 -0.63 -0.16 -6.00
N GLY A 29 -0.27 0.35 -7.16
CA GLY A 29 1.07 0.21 -7.69
C GLY A 29 1.25 1.24 -8.77
N LYS A 30 2.39 1.93 -8.75
CA LYS A 30 2.76 2.79 -9.87
C LYS A 30 3.26 1.88 -10.99
N LYS A 31 2.46 1.71 -12.05
CA LYS A 31 2.88 0.97 -13.25
C LYS A 31 4.21 1.58 -13.75
N ARG A 32 5.24 0.73 -13.91
CA ARG A 32 6.60 1.15 -14.31
C ARG A 32 6.54 1.92 -15.64
N ARG A 33 6.77 3.24 -15.58
CA ARG A 33 6.89 4.11 -16.77
C ARG A 33 8.29 4.71 -16.97
N SER A 34 9.24 4.49 -16.05
CA SER A 34 10.62 5.02 -16.12
C SER A 34 11.65 4.12 -15.40
N LYS A 35 12.81 4.68 -14.98
CA LYS A 35 13.96 4.04 -14.30
C LYS A 35 13.50 3.01 -13.25
N ALA A 36 14.30 1.94 -13.09
CA ALA A 36 14.03 0.89 -12.11
C ALA A 36 13.80 1.48 -10.72
N TRP A 37 12.96 0.81 -9.92
CA TRP A 37 12.82 1.15 -8.51
C TRP A 37 14.20 1.02 -7.85
N PRO A 38 14.58 1.93 -6.95
CA PRO A 38 15.84 1.82 -6.22
C PRO A 38 15.97 0.44 -5.55
N ALA A 39 17.17 -0.14 -5.59
CA ALA A 39 17.44 -1.34 -4.81
C ALA A 39 17.33 -1.00 -3.31
N GLY A 40 16.78 -1.93 -2.53
CA GLY A 40 16.58 -1.77 -1.10
C GLY A 40 15.26 -2.34 -0.60
N GLU A 41 14.96 -2.04 0.67
CA GLU A 41 13.80 -2.56 1.37
C GLU A 41 12.57 -1.67 1.16
N TYR A 42 11.44 -2.32 0.94
CA TYR A 42 10.14 -1.72 0.79
C TYR A 42 9.17 -2.27 1.82
N LEU A 43 8.46 -1.36 2.47
CA LEU A 43 7.43 -1.66 3.45
C LEU A 43 6.08 -1.13 2.96
N GLY A 44 5.14 -2.03 2.77
CA GLY A 44 3.73 -1.72 2.54
C GLY A 44 2.93 -1.86 3.83
N ASP A 45 2.16 -0.84 4.19
CA ASP A 45 1.16 -0.90 5.27
C ASP A 45 -0.22 -0.48 4.73
N VAL A 46 -1.22 -1.29 5.02
CA VAL A 46 -2.61 -0.95 4.74
C VAL A 46 -3.48 -1.24 5.95
N THR A 47 -4.30 -0.25 6.30
CA THR A 47 -5.33 -0.36 7.32
C THR A 47 -6.69 -0.16 6.66
N MET A 48 -7.63 -1.06 6.92
CA MET A 48 -9.02 -0.97 6.47
C MET A 48 -9.89 -0.57 7.66
N VAL A 49 -10.64 0.51 7.49
CA VAL A 49 -11.54 1.07 8.52
C VAL A 49 -12.98 1.09 8.03
N ARG A 50 -13.93 0.89 8.95
CA ARG A 50 -15.36 1.13 8.75
C ARG A 50 -15.85 2.04 9.87
N GLY A 51 -16.19 3.28 9.52
CA GLY A 51 -16.38 4.33 10.53
C GLY A 51 -15.08 4.54 11.30
N THR A 52 -15.14 4.38 12.63
CA THR A 52 -13.97 4.48 13.51
C THR A 52 -13.31 3.12 13.82
N GLN A 53 -13.90 2.02 13.36
CA GLN A 53 -13.41 0.68 13.66
C GLN A 53 -12.39 0.21 12.61
N ILE A 54 -11.22 -0.23 13.06
CA ILE A 54 -10.28 -0.98 12.21
C ILE A 54 -10.83 -2.39 12.04
N ILE A 55 -11.09 -2.78 10.79
CA ILE A 55 -11.65 -4.10 10.45
C ILE A 55 -10.60 -5.03 9.83
N SER A 56 -9.46 -4.50 9.38
CA SER A 56 -8.33 -5.31 8.92
C SER A 56 -7.06 -4.46 8.83
N ARG A 57 -5.90 -5.11 8.97
CA ARG A 57 -4.58 -4.52 8.74
C ARG A 57 -3.69 -5.55 8.07
N GLN A 58 -2.90 -5.12 7.09
CA GLN A 58 -1.93 -5.96 6.43
C GLN A 58 -0.62 -5.20 6.22
N THR A 59 0.48 -5.90 6.46
CA THR A 59 1.84 -5.41 6.24
C THR A 59 2.56 -6.35 5.28
N THR A 60 3.43 -5.82 4.44
CA THR A 60 4.25 -6.61 3.53
C THR A 60 5.61 -5.96 3.39
N SER A 61 6.66 -6.77 3.48
CA SER A 61 8.03 -6.36 3.15
C SER A 61 8.45 -6.97 1.82
N LEU A 62 9.22 -6.21 1.04
CA LEU A 62 9.79 -6.64 -0.23
C LEU A 62 11.18 -6.04 -0.37
N THR A 63 12.15 -6.83 -0.82
CA THR A 63 13.48 -6.33 -1.16
C THR A 63 13.64 -6.35 -2.67
N ILE A 64 14.16 -5.25 -3.22
CA ILE A 64 14.57 -5.16 -4.62
C ILE A 64 16.10 -5.16 -4.65
N GLU A 65 16.68 -6.07 -5.43
CA GLU A 65 18.13 -6.17 -5.69
C GLU A 65 18.52 -5.46 -7.00
#